data_AF-A0A4Y5Z3L5-F1
#
_entry.id   AF-A0A4Y5Z3L5-F1
#
_cell.length_a   1.000
_cell.length_b   1.000
_cell.length_c   1.000
_cell.angle_alpha   90.00
_cell.angle_beta   90.00
_cell.angle_gamma   90.00
#
_symmetry.space_group_name_H-M   'P 1'
#
loop_
_entity.id
_entity.type
_entity.pdbx_description
1 polymer ?
#
loop_
_entity_poly.entity_id
_entity_poly.type
_entity_poly.pdbx_seq_one_letter_code
_entity_poly.pdbx_strand_id
1 'polypeptide(L)'
;MLVRTALAALLLVPALATAQDAPAPATTAPKPSFWQRVGNTARDAGHRIGQEISNPGSTRGDAFRPLTPGASQLVGIFPATQSAEAQMGHLAWPRVALTMEEYGEHLDCWTIRARIWNDATSHHDERFQICRSAPVKITNDLGQAGYAMPNDMEARLAQGAQTHPPVTSTGTVATEGPNPPMSLFIRSIPESLSAAQWPVITRLLRVSGFGAGISGGGFDYRMWIAGYDAAGNKG
;
A
#
# COMPACT_ATOMS: atom_id res chain seq x y z
N MET A 1 62.81 19.19 10.23
CA MET A 1 64.17 18.90 9.73
C MET A 1 64.36 17.39 9.79
N LEU A 2 64.72 16.78 8.65
CA LEU A 2 65.18 15.40 8.42
C LEU A 2 64.21 14.18 8.48
N VAL A 3 63.93 13.74 7.24
CA VAL A 3 63.46 12.44 6.75
C VAL A 3 64.44 11.31 7.09
N ARG A 4 63.96 10.06 7.25
CA ARG A 4 64.68 8.85 6.79
C ARG A 4 63.75 7.63 6.61
N THR A 5 63.61 7.22 5.36
CA THR A 5 63.04 5.98 4.82
C THR A 5 64.05 4.83 4.82
N ALA A 6 63.61 3.58 5.05
CA ALA A 6 64.15 2.33 4.46
C ALA A 6 63.18 1.16 4.81
N LEU A 7 62.48 0.43 3.92
CA LEU A 7 62.78 -0.46 2.78
C LEU A 7 63.27 -1.89 3.11
N ALA A 8 62.49 -2.88 2.61
CA ALA A 8 62.82 -4.25 2.17
C ALA A 8 63.19 -5.33 3.21
N ALA A 9 63.06 -6.64 2.98
CA ALA A 9 62.20 -7.54 2.19
C ALA A 9 62.73 -9.00 2.42
N LEU A 10 61.88 -10.01 2.21
CA LEU A 10 62.17 -11.34 1.63
C LEU A 10 62.80 -12.51 2.46
N LEU A 11 62.03 -13.62 2.42
CA LEU A 11 62.37 -15.06 2.31
C LEU A 11 62.76 -15.87 3.57
N LEU A 12 62.04 -16.98 3.81
CA LEU A 12 62.46 -18.36 3.47
C LEU A 12 61.43 -19.42 3.95
N VAL A 13 61.21 -20.46 3.14
CA VAL A 13 60.54 -21.76 3.43
C VAL A 13 61.65 -22.84 3.37
N PRO A 14 61.67 -23.96 4.14
CA PRO A 14 61.13 -25.26 3.64
C PRO A 14 60.76 -26.38 4.67
N ALA A 15 60.05 -27.41 4.13
CA ALA A 15 60.09 -28.88 4.42
C ALA A 15 59.60 -29.44 5.78
N LEU A 16 59.13 -30.69 5.97
CA LEU A 16 58.46 -31.82 5.26
C LEU A 16 58.48 -33.00 6.28
N ALA A 17 57.36 -33.70 6.55
CA ALA A 17 57.30 -35.10 7.07
C ALA A 17 55.82 -35.52 7.32
N THR A 18 55.14 -36.21 6.39
CA THR A 18 54.89 -37.68 6.27
C THR A 18 54.00 -38.35 7.33
N ALA A 19 52.80 -38.79 6.91
CA ALA A 19 52.20 -40.08 7.28
C ALA A 19 51.14 -40.48 6.23
N GLN A 20 51.28 -41.68 5.67
CA GLN A 20 50.33 -42.33 4.75
C GLN A 20 49.43 -43.28 5.55
N ASP A 21 48.13 -43.30 5.29
CA ASP A 21 47.34 -44.54 5.14
C ASP A 21 45.97 -44.27 4.48
N ALA A 22 45.46 -45.27 3.76
CA ALA A 22 44.40 -45.23 2.74
C ALA A 22 42.94 -45.35 3.31
N PRO A 23 41.86 -45.60 2.53
CA PRO A 23 40.88 -44.59 2.13
C PRO A 23 39.41 -44.81 2.60
N ALA A 24 38.61 -43.73 2.47
CA ALA A 24 37.14 -43.59 2.35
C ALA A 24 36.30 -43.21 3.61
N PRO A 25 35.14 -42.52 3.46
CA PRO A 25 34.61 -41.75 2.33
C PRO A 25 34.47 -40.25 2.62
N ALA A 26 34.52 -39.46 1.54
CA ALA A 26 34.21 -38.05 1.56
C ALA A 26 32.75 -37.80 1.98
N THR A 27 32.56 -36.99 3.03
CA THR A 27 31.34 -36.21 3.23
C THR A 27 31.69 -34.73 3.17
N THR A 28 32.13 -34.29 1.98
CA THR A 28 31.99 -32.89 1.61
C THR A 28 30.50 -32.61 1.43
N ALA A 29 29.87 -32.10 2.49
CA ALA A 29 28.58 -31.44 2.37
C ALA A 29 28.70 -30.39 1.24
N PRO A 30 27.94 -30.50 0.14
CA PRO A 30 28.10 -29.59 -0.98
C PRO A 30 27.70 -28.18 -0.55
N LYS A 31 28.60 -27.20 -0.70
CA LYS A 31 28.22 -25.79 -0.62
C LYS A 31 27.14 -25.52 -1.67
N PRO A 32 25.95 -25.02 -1.28
CA PRO A 32 24.87 -24.85 -2.24
C PRO A 32 25.25 -23.80 -3.29
N SER A 33 25.12 -24.19 -4.55
CA SER A 33 25.42 -23.35 -5.71
C SER A 33 24.45 -22.17 -5.77
N PHE A 34 24.88 -21.08 -6.40
CA PHE A 34 24.07 -19.87 -6.60
C PHE A 34 22.66 -20.18 -7.14
N TRP A 35 22.53 -21.17 -8.03
CA TRP A 35 21.26 -21.62 -8.59
C TRP A 35 20.34 -22.33 -7.59
N GLN A 36 20.88 -23.03 -6.59
CA GLN A 36 20.08 -23.59 -5.49
C GLN A 36 19.62 -22.50 -4.51
N ARG A 37 20.40 -21.42 -4.34
CA ARG A 37 19.96 -20.24 -3.57
C ARG A 37 18.88 -19.46 -4.30
N VAL A 38 18.95 -19.32 -5.62
CA VAL A 38 17.87 -18.72 -6.44
C VAL A 38 16.62 -19.61 -6.46
N GLY A 39 16.78 -20.94 -6.57
CA GLY A 39 15.67 -21.89 -6.51
C GLY A 39 14.97 -21.95 -5.15
N ASN A 40 15.73 -21.82 -4.06
CA ASN A 40 15.16 -21.76 -2.71
C ASN A 40 14.60 -20.37 -2.37
N THR A 41 15.20 -19.27 -2.85
CA THR A 41 14.56 -17.94 -2.73
C THR A 41 13.33 -17.80 -3.59
N ALA A 42 13.22 -18.47 -4.75
CA ALA A 42 11.98 -18.53 -5.52
C ALA A 42 10.89 -19.37 -4.83
N ARG A 43 11.27 -20.49 -4.17
CA ARG A 43 10.33 -21.32 -3.39
C ARG A 43 9.90 -20.64 -2.08
N ASP A 44 10.79 -19.90 -1.41
CA ASP A 44 10.46 -19.15 -0.20
C ASP A 44 9.79 -17.79 -0.49
N ALA A 45 10.08 -17.15 -1.63
CA ALA A 45 9.36 -15.95 -2.08
C ALA A 45 7.92 -16.27 -2.48
N GLY A 46 7.66 -17.47 -3.00
CA GLY A 46 6.31 -17.98 -3.23
C GLY A 46 5.50 -18.25 -1.95
N HIS A 47 6.17 -18.43 -0.80
CA HIS A 47 5.50 -18.68 0.49
C HIS A 47 5.44 -17.46 1.42
N ARG A 48 6.04 -16.33 1.08
CA ARG A 48 6.05 -15.12 1.93
C ARG A 48 5.43 -13.88 1.29
N ILE A 49 4.93 -13.97 0.07
CA ILE A 49 4.10 -12.92 -0.54
C ILE A 49 2.71 -13.54 -0.76
N GLY A 50 1.76 -13.18 0.11
CA GLY A 50 0.41 -13.74 0.10
C GLY A 50 0.06 -14.65 1.28
N GLN A 51 0.54 -14.37 2.51
CA GLN A 51 -0.14 -14.91 3.69
C GLN A 51 -1.50 -14.21 3.86
N GLU A 52 -2.47 -14.66 3.08
CA GLU A 52 -3.86 -14.71 3.47
C GLU A 52 -4.32 -16.18 3.39
N ILE A 53 -4.66 -16.75 4.54
CA ILE A 53 -5.47 -17.98 4.68
C ILE A 53 -6.25 -17.74 6.00
N SER A 54 -7.55 -17.97 6.17
CA SER A 54 -8.38 -19.08 5.69
C SER A 54 -9.88 -18.76 5.71
N ASN A 55 -10.61 -19.28 4.72
CA ASN A 55 -12.07 -19.44 4.64
C ASN A 55 -12.94 -18.17 4.68
N PRO A 56 -13.31 -17.57 3.52
CA PRO A 56 -14.56 -16.83 3.43
C PRO A 56 -15.71 -17.84 3.24
N GLY A 57 -16.14 -18.45 4.34
CA GLY A 57 -17.39 -19.21 4.37
C GLY A 57 -18.56 -18.28 4.05
N SER A 58 -18.95 -18.25 2.78
CA SER A 58 -20.16 -17.63 2.21
C SER A 58 -20.43 -16.15 2.57
N THR A 59 -20.19 -15.26 1.61
CA THR A 59 -21.29 -14.58 0.87
C THR A 59 -20.71 -13.79 -0.31
N ARG A 60 -21.48 -13.71 -1.40
CA ARG A 60 -21.25 -12.77 -2.51
C ARG A 60 -20.87 -11.36 -1.98
N GLY A 61 -19.72 -10.84 -2.40
CA GLY A 61 -19.47 -9.40 -2.44
C GLY A 61 -18.13 -8.99 -1.83
N ASP A 62 -17.18 -8.66 -2.71
CA ASP A 62 -15.96 -7.94 -2.36
C ASP A 62 -16.29 -6.67 -1.53
N ALA A 63 -15.32 -6.17 -0.76
CA ALA A 63 -15.45 -4.94 0.01
C ALA A 63 -15.96 -3.74 -0.80
N PHE A 64 -15.73 -3.72 -2.11
CA PHE A 64 -16.19 -2.68 -3.04
C PHE A 64 -17.35 -3.18 -3.89
N ARG A 65 -18.45 -2.41 -3.92
CA ARG A 65 -19.64 -2.72 -4.71
C ARG A 65 -20.05 -1.50 -5.53
N PRO A 66 -19.82 -1.48 -6.85
CA PRO A 66 -20.25 -0.36 -7.68
C PRO A 66 -21.79 -0.27 -7.69
N LEU A 67 -22.33 0.93 -7.45
CA LEU A 67 -23.75 1.21 -7.53
C LEU A 67 -24.14 1.82 -8.88
N THR A 68 -23.20 2.48 -9.54
CA THR A 68 -23.39 3.03 -10.89
C THR A 68 -22.83 2.04 -11.91
N PRO A 69 -23.57 1.73 -13.00
CA PRO A 69 -23.02 0.92 -14.10
C PRO A 69 -21.74 1.57 -14.64
N GLY A 70 -20.64 0.80 -14.68
CA GLY A 70 -19.34 1.29 -15.15
C GLY A 70 -18.52 2.08 -14.13
N ALA A 71 -18.97 2.22 -12.87
CA ALA A 71 -18.19 2.84 -11.79
C ALA A 71 -17.08 1.91 -11.28
N SER A 72 -16.04 1.74 -12.10
CA SER A 72 -14.87 0.95 -11.76
C SER A 72 -13.57 1.73 -11.94
N GLN A 73 -13.61 3.00 -12.35
CA GLN A 73 -12.38 3.77 -12.55
C GLN A 73 -11.63 3.95 -11.24
N LEU A 74 -12.33 4.02 -10.11
CA LEU A 74 -11.67 4.09 -8.80
C LEU A 74 -10.76 2.89 -8.53
N VAL A 75 -11.10 1.69 -9.03
CA VAL A 75 -10.36 0.47 -8.74
C VAL A 75 -8.96 0.54 -9.36
N GLY A 76 -7.93 0.54 -8.52
CA GLY A 76 -6.53 0.64 -8.97
C GLY A 76 -6.16 1.96 -9.63
N ILE A 77 -6.95 3.03 -9.43
CA ILE A 77 -6.72 4.35 -10.03
C ILE A 77 -5.35 4.95 -9.68
N PHE A 78 -4.78 4.55 -8.54
CA PHE A 78 -3.44 4.92 -8.09
C PHE A 78 -2.52 3.69 -8.16
N PRO A 79 -1.90 3.42 -9.32
CA PRO A 79 -1.06 2.24 -9.46
C PRO A 79 0.21 2.37 -8.61
N ALA A 80 0.63 1.26 -7.99
CA ALA A 80 1.80 1.22 -7.11
C ALA A 80 3.08 1.75 -7.79
N THR A 81 3.23 1.52 -9.09
CA THR A 81 4.36 1.97 -9.93
C THR A 81 4.51 3.49 -10.00
N GLN A 82 3.44 4.26 -9.72
CA GLN A 82 3.43 5.72 -9.75
C GLN A 82 3.54 6.36 -8.36
N SER A 83 3.58 5.56 -7.29
CA SER A 83 3.47 6.07 -5.91
C SER A 83 4.59 7.04 -5.54
N ALA A 84 5.82 6.77 -5.96
CA ALA A 84 6.96 7.64 -5.67
C ALA A 84 6.82 9.03 -6.33
N GLU A 85 6.41 9.08 -7.60
CA GLU A 85 6.20 10.35 -8.31
C GLU A 85 5.01 11.12 -7.73
N ALA A 86 3.96 10.42 -7.33
CA ALA A 86 2.81 11.03 -6.66
C ALA A 86 3.22 11.63 -5.31
N GLN A 87 4.00 10.92 -4.49
CA GLN A 87 4.49 11.43 -3.20
C GLN A 87 5.36 12.69 -3.36
N MET A 88 6.11 12.81 -4.46
CA MET A 88 6.93 13.99 -4.76
C MET A 88 6.14 15.17 -5.32
N GLY A 89 4.83 15.04 -5.55
CA GLY A 89 4.05 16.12 -6.16
C GLY A 89 4.10 16.17 -7.69
N HIS A 90 4.78 15.22 -8.35
CA HIS A 90 5.00 15.26 -9.81
C HIS A 90 3.81 14.74 -10.63
N LEU A 91 2.92 13.95 -10.01
CA LEU A 91 1.69 13.49 -10.64
C LEU A 91 0.51 14.24 -10.05
N ALA A 92 -0.07 15.14 -10.83
CA ALA A 92 -1.21 15.93 -10.39
C ALA A 92 -2.54 15.16 -10.46
N TRP A 93 -2.69 14.27 -11.43
CA TRP A 93 -3.97 13.62 -11.78
C TRP A 93 -3.81 12.09 -11.86
N PRO A 94 -4.91 11.33 -11.79
CA PRO A 94 -6.26 11.76 -11.42
C PRO A 94 -6.34 12.15 -9.93
N ARG A 95 -7.38 12.90 -9.53
CA ARG A 95 -7.66 13.22 -8.12
C ARG A 95 -9.06 12.76 -7.73
N VAL A 96 -9.26 12.42 -6.45
CA VAL A 96 -10.48 11.81 -5.95
C VAL A 96 -10.95 12.51 -4.68
N ALA A 97 -12.09 13.17 -4.76
CA ALA A 97 -12.78 13.76 -3.62
C ALA A 97 -13.92 12.82 -3.18
N LEU A 98 -13.88 12.35 -1.92
CA LEU A 98 -14.82 11.35 -1.42
C LEU A 98 -15.88 11.99 -0.52
N THR A 99 -17.15 11.80 -0.84
CA THR A 99 -18.28 12.24 -0.01
C THR A 99 -19.02 11.02 0.51
N MET A 100 -19.17 10.91 1.83
CA MET A 100 -19.97 9.86 2.47
C MET A 100 -21.46 10.23 2.34
N GLU A 101 -22.19 9.55 1.45
CA GLU A 101 -23.61 9.85 1.16
C GLU A 101 -24.56 9.09 2.08
N GLU A 102 -24.24 7.84 2.45
CA GLU A 102 -24.95 7.10 3.50
C GLU A 102 -23.94 6.38 4.38
N TYR A 103 -23.95 6.69 5.67
CA TYR A 103 -22.94 6.23 6.62
C TYR A 103 -23.54 6.14 8.02
N GLY A 104 -22.87 5.44 8.92
CA GLY A 104 -23.32 5.28 10.30
C GLY A 104 -22.49 4.24 11.03
N GLU A 105 -22.41 4.34 12.35
CA GLU A 105 -21.64 3.41 13.18
C GLU A 105 -22.19 1.97 13.11
N HIS A 106 -23.49 1.83 12.88
CA HIS A 106 -24.17 0.54 12.76
C HIS A 106 -24.26 -0.01 11.34
N LEU A 107 -23.95 0.78 10.31
CA LEU A 107 -24.00 0.33 8.92
C LEU A 107 -22.74 -0.45 8.56
N ASP A 108 -22.87 -1.72 8.16
CA ASP A 108 -21.72 -2.48 7.67
C ASP A 108 -21.15 -1.87 6.39
N CYS A 109 -22.01 -1.44 5.45
CA CYS A 109 -21.60 -0.83 4.21
C CYS A 109 -21.95 0.66 4.18
N TRP A 110 -21.00 1.50 3.77
CA TRP A 110 -21.21 2.93 3.56
C TRP A 110 -21.31 3.22 2.07
N THR A 111 -22.27 4.07 1.68
CA THR A 111 -22.42 4.57 0.31
C THR A 111 -21.55 5.81 0.15
N ILE A 112 -20.68 5.78 -0.84
CA ILE A 112 -19.68 6.82 -1.10
C ILE A 112 -19.83 7.30 -2.54
N ARG A 113 -19.81 8.61 -2.72
CA ARG A 113 -19.59 9.25 -4.02
C ARG A 113 -18.14 9.67 -4.13
N ALA A 114 -17.44 9.16 -5.14
CA ALA A 114 -16.13 9.63 -5.54
C ALA A 114 -16.29 10.59 -6.72
N ARG A 115 -15.94 11.86 -6.52
CA ARG A 115 -15.71 12.79 -7.62
C ARG A 115 -14.28 12.62 -8.13
N ILE A 116 -14.15 12.09 -9.34
CA ILE A 116 -12.86 11.79 -9.97
C ILE A 116 -12.54 12.92 -10.95
N TRP A 117 -11.52 13.70 -10.62
CA TRP A 117 -10.98 14.76 -11.46
C TRP A 117 -9.89 14.20 -12.37
N ASN A 118 -10.07 14.37 -13.68
CA ASN A 118 -9.08 13.99 -14.69
C ASN A 118 -8.14 15.16 -15.01
N ASP A 119 -8.63 16.39 -14.80
CA ASP A 119 -7.86 17.63 -14.86
C ASP A 119 -8.51 18.70 -13.95
N ALA A 120 -8.09 19.96 -14.04
CA ALA A 120 -8.59 21.04 -13.17
C ALA A 120 -10.07 21.41 -13.40
N THR A 121 -10.69 20.94 -14.48
CA THR A 121 -12.03 21.32 -14.94
C THR A 121 -12.92 20.12 -15.25
N SER A 122 -12.34 18.99 -15.67
CA SER A 122 -13.06 17.77 -16.05
C SER A 122 -13.12 16.79 -14.88
N HIS A 123 -14.34 16.39 -14.54
CA HIS A 123 -14.60 15.35 -13.55
C HIS A 123 -15.87 14.57 -13.89
N HIS A 124 -15.99 13.41 -13.25
CA HIS A 124 -17.23 12.64 -13.19
C HIS A 124 -17.38 12.03 -11.79
N ASP A 125 -18.60 11.63 -11.46
CA ASP A 125 -18.92 11.06 -10.16
C ASP A 125 -19.19 9.55 -10.30
N GLU A 126 -18.55 8.76 -9.45
CA GLU A 126 -18.80 7.33 -9.28
C GLU A 126 -19.44 7.06 -7.91
N ARG A 127 -20.50 6.26 -7.86
CA ARG A 127 -21.10 5.79 -6.61
C ARG A 127 -20.88 4.30 -6.38
N PHE A 128 -20.53 3.95 -5.15
CA PHE A 128 -20.28 2.58 -4.73
C PHE A 128 -20.53 2.42 -3.23
N GLN A 129 -20.59 1.18 -2.78
CA GLN A 129 -20.55 0.84 -1.36
C GLN A 129 -19.19 0.28 -0.98
N ILE A 130 -18.74 0.63 0.23
CA ILE A 130 -17.61 -0.01 0.91
C ILE A 130 -18.10 -0.69 2.18
N CYS A 131 -17.87 -1.99 2.33
CA CYS A 131 -18.31 -2.78 3.48
C CYS A 131 -17.18 -3.06 4.47
N ARG A 132 -17.37 -2.71 5.75
CA ARG A 132 -16.38 -2.76 6.84
C ARG A 132 -15.97 -4.15 7.26
N SER A 133 -16.81 -5.15 7.06
CA SER A 133 -16.50 -6.54 7.43
C SER A 133 -16.00 -7.39 6.25
N ALA A 134 -16.25 -6.96 5.02
CA ALA A 134 -15.90 -7.71 3.83
C ALA A 134 -14.39 -7.64 3.50
N PRO A 135 -13.79 -8.70 2.96
CA PRO A 135 -12.39 -8.70 2.54
C PRO A 135 -12.20 -7.94 1.20
N VAL A 136 -11.01 -7.38 0.98
CA VAL A 136 -10.66 -6.74 -0.30
C VAL A 136 -10.00 -7.77 -1.19
N LYS A 137 -10.59 -8.08 -2.34
CA LYS A 137 -9.96 -8.94 -3.34
C LYS A 137 -8.80 -8.20 -4.00
N ILE A 138 -7.62 -8.82 -4.01
CA ILE A 138 -6.41 -8.30 -4.66
C ILE A 138 -5.96 -9.32 -5.70
N THR A 139 -5.74 -8.86 -6.92
CA THR A 139 -5.16 -9.67 -8.00
C THR A 139 -3.71 -9.26 -8.20
N ASN A 140 -2.79 -10.21 -8.22
CA ASN A 140 -1.39 -9.93 -8.51
C ASN A 140 -1.12 -9.90 -10.03
N ASP A 141 0.10 -9.51 -10.41
CA ASP A 141 0.53 -9.38 -11.81
C ASP A 141 0.52 -10.72 -12.59
N LEU A 142 0.45 -11.85 -11.88
CA LEU A 142 0.33 -13.20 -12.43
C LEU A 142 -1.14 -13.65 -12.58
N GLY A 143 -2.11 -12.78 -12.28
CA GLY A 143 -3.54 -13.06 -12.35
C GLY A 143 -4.08 -13.88 -11.17
N GLN A 144 -3.28 -14.12 -10.14
CA GLN A 144 -3.72 -14.84 -8.95
C GLN A 144 -4.47 -13.89 -8.01
N ALA A 145 -5.66 -14.30 -7.59
CA ALA A 145 -6.45 -13.57 -6.61
C ALA A 145 -6.14 -14.08 -5.20
N GLY A 146 -5.80 -13.16 -4.31
CA GLY A 146 -5.95 -13.32 -2.87
C GLY A 146 -6.97 -12.32 -2.35
N TYR A 147 -7.28 -12.36 -1.07
CA TYR A 147 -7.86 -11.20 -0.43
C TYR A 147 -6.82 -10.55 0.48
N ALA A 148 -7.15 -9.38 1.00
CA ALA A 148 -6.49 -8.83 2.16
C ALA A 148 -7.52 -8.20 3.09
N MET A 149 -7.26 -8.33 4.39
CA MET A 149 -7.89 -7.51 5.41
C MET A 149 -6.99 -6.30 5.70
N PRO A 150 -7.59 -5.11 5.86
CA PRO A 150 -6.84 -3.97 6.38
C PRO A 150 -6.24 -4.23 7.76
N ASN A 151 -5.19 -3.49 8.10
CA ASN A 151 -4.53 -3.56 9.41
C ASN A 151 -4.43 -2.18 10.08
N ASP A 152 -4.14 -2.18 11.38
CA ASP A 152 -4.04 -0.95 12.20
C ASP A 152 -2.93 -0.01 11.74
N MET A 153 -1.86 -0.54 11.13
CA MET A 153 -0.76 0.29 10.62
C MET A 153 -1.25 1.16 9.47
N GLU A 154 -2.01 0.61 8.52
CA GLU A 154 -2.62 1.37 7.42
C GLU A 154 -3.58 2.44 7.91
N ALA A 155 -4.38 2.15 8.93
CA ALA A 155 -5.27 3.14 9.53
C ALA A 155 -4.50 4.30 10.16
N ARG A 156 -3.45 4.03 10.94
CA ARG A 156 -2.58 5.05 11.55
C ARG A 156 -1.85 5.89 10.51
N LEU A 157 -1.39 5.23 9.45
CA LEU A 157 -0.78 5.85 8.30
C LEU A 157 -1.76 6.84 7.64
N ALA A 158 -2.98 6.39 7.33
CA ALA A 158 -4.01 7.24 6.75
C ALA A 158 -4.43 8.41 7.66
N GLN A 159 -4.44 8.23 8.98
CA GLN A 159 -4.67 9.32 9.94
C GLN A 159 -3.63 10.44 9.81
N GLY A 160 -2.36 10.09 9.60
CA GLY A 160 -1.27 11.04 9.42
C GLY A 160 -1.16 11.65 8.02
N ALA A 161 -1.99 11.21 7.06
CA ALA A 161 -1.81 11.58 5.66
C ALA A 161 -2.16 13.05 5.40
N GLN A 162 -1.18 13.78 4.86
CA GLN A 162 -1.26 15.21 4.62
C GLN A 162 -0.75 15.58 3.22
N THR A 163 -1.22 16.70 2.70
CA THR A 163 -0.60 17.32 1.52
C THR A 163 0.71 18.01 1.92
N HIS A 164 1.71 17.94 1.05
CA HIS A 164 2.99 18.62 1.25
C HIS A 164 3.33 19.50 0.04
N PRO A 165 4.16 20.56 0.19
CA PRO A 165 4.69 21.29 -0.96
C PRO A 165 5.38 20.32 -1.95
N PRO A 166 5.22 20.51 -3.27
CA PRO A 166 4.69 21.69 -3.97
C PRO A 166 3.18 21.65 -4.28
N VAL A 167 2.40 20.76 -3.67
CA VAL A 167 0.98 20.56 -4.00
C VAL A 167 0.13 21.77 -3.59
N THR A 168 -0.65 22.32 -4.53
CA THR A 168 -1.66 23.34 -4.24
C THR A 168 -2.78 22.76 -3.38
N SER A 169 -2.97 23.31 -2.18
CA SER A 169 -3.97 22.88 -1.21
C SER A 169 -5.05 23.94 -0.95
N THR A 170 -6.25 23.49 -0.58
CA THR A 170 -7.33 24.34 -0.05
C THR A 170 -7.16 24.70 1.44
N GLY A 171 -6.03 24.33 2.06
CA GLY A 171 -5.77 24.59 3.47
C GLY A 171 -6.55 23.63 4.37
N THR A 172 -7.15 24.13 5.44
CA THR A 172 -7.92 23.30 6.40
C THR A 172 -9.31 22.91 5.88
N VAL A 173 -9.78 23.54 4.80
CA VAL A 173 -11.13 23.34 4.28
C VAL A 173 -11.13 22.22 3.25
N ALA A 174 -11.83 21.13 3.53
CA ALA A 174 -12.08 20.07 2.57
C ALA A 174 -13.15 20.52 1.56
N THR A 175 -12.92 20.22 0.28
CA THR A 175 -13.86 20.56 -0.80
C THR A 175 -14.02 19.38 -1.75
N GLU A 176 -15.08 19.39 -2.56
CA GLU A 176 -15.20 18.48 -3.72
C GLU A 176 -14.42 18.98 -4.95
N GLY A 177 -13.77 20.14 -4.85
CA GLY A 177 -13.02 20.77 -5.92
C GLY A 177 -11.74 20.00 -6.29
N PRO A 178 -11.00 20.43 -7.30
CA PRO A 178 -9.84 19.68 -7.79
C PRO A 178 -8.66 19.63 -6.81
N ASN A 179 -8.60 20.50 -5.79
CA ASN A 179 -7.43 20.62 -4.91
C ASN A 179 -7.70 19.99 -3.53
N PRO A 180 -6.74 19.21 -3.00
CA PRO A 180 -6.90 18.56 -1.70
C PRO A 180 -6.77 19.54 -0.53
N PRO A 181 -7.43 19.26 0.61
CA PRO A 181 -7.14 19.90 1.89
C PRO A 181 -5.83 19.39 2.49
N MET A 182 -5.28 20.11 3.46
CA MET A 182 -4.04 19.73 4.16
C MET A 182 -4.12 18.37 4.83
N SER A 183 -5.24 18.06 5.51
CA SER A 183 -5.48 16.73 6.08
C SER A 183 -6.39 15.93 5.15
N LEU A 184 -5.92 14.79 4.67
CA LEU A 184 -6.64 14.06 3.62
C LEU A 184 -7.87 13.32 4.15
N PHE A 185 -7.75 12.62 5.29
CA PHE A 185 -8.79 11.71 5.76
C PHE A 185 -9.43 12.07 7.12
N ILE A 186 -8.88 13.07 7.83
CA ILE A 186 -9.41 13.48 9.14
C ILE A 186 -10.46 14.57 8.97
N ARG A 187 -11.68 14.32 9.47
CA ARG A 187 -12.77 15.32 9.56
C ARG A 187 -13.31 15.39 10.98
N SER A 188 -13.93 16.52 11.31
CA SER A 188 -14.61 16.69 12.59
C SER A 188 -15.93 15.94 12.57
N ILE A 189 -15.93 14.73 13.13
CA ILE A 189 -17.10 13.87 13.30
C ILE A 189 -17.13 13.30 14.72
N PRO A 190 -18.28 12.82 15.22
CA PRO A 190 -18.37 12.07 16.47
C PRO A 190 -17.35 10.93 16.58
N GLU A 191 -16.86 10.65 17.79
CA GLU A 191 -15.84 9.62 18.03
C GLU A 191 -16.29 8.22 17.57
N SER A 192 -17.56 7.88 17.79
CA SER A 192 -18.10 6.58 17.38
C SER A 192 -18.12 6.40 15.85
N LEU A 193 -18.46 7.46 15.11
CA LEU A 193 -18.34 7.50 13.65
C LEU A 193 -16.88 7.44 13.19
N SER A 194 -15.95 8.08 13.92
CA SER A 194 -14.51 8.00 13.63
C SER A 194 -13.99 6.56 13.74
N ALA A 195 -14.35 5.84 14.80
CA ALA A 195 -14.00 4.43 14.95
C ALA A 195 -14.57 3.57 13.82
N ALA A 196 -15.82 3.83 13.41
CA ALA A 196 -16.49 3.12 12.32
C ALA A 196 -15.90 3.43 10.93
N GLN A 197 -15.33 4.62 10.74
CA GLN A 197 -14.82 5.09 9.46
C GLN A 197 -13.50 4.43 9.05
N TRP A 198 -12.58 4.17 9.97
CA TRP A 198 -11.25 3.67 9.61
C TRP A 198 -11.28 2.35 8.83
N PRO A 199 -12.10 1.35 9.21
CA PRO A 199 -12.28 0.15 8.40
C PRO A 199 -12.82 0.40 6.98
N VAL A 200 -13.58 1.48 6.77
CA VAL A 200 -14.06 1.91 5.45
C VAL A 200 -12.92 2.54 4.65
N ILE A 201 -12.20 3.51 5.23
CA ILE A 201 -11.09 4.19 4.56
C ILE A 201 -10.05 3.18 4.12
N THR A 202 -9.58 2.31 5.01
CA THR A 202 -8.46 1.43 4.67
C THR A 202 -8.80 0.47 3.53
N ARG A 203 -10.06 0.02 3.42
CA ARG A 203 -10.55 -0.75 2.27
C ARG A 203 -10.56 0.08 1.00
N LEU A 204 -10.99 1.32 1.10
CA LEU A 204 -10.97 2.26 -0.02
C LEU A 204 -9.55 2.53 -0.52
N LEU A 205 -8.57 2.65 0.39
CA LEU A 205 -7.16 2.79 0.03
C LEU A 205 -6.68 1.56 -0.76
N ARG A 206 -7.00 0.35 -0.28
CA ARG A 206 -6.64 -0.90 -0.95
C ARG A 206 -7.30 -1.03 -2.32
N VAL A 207 -8.60 -0.74 -2.42
CA VAL A 207 -9.36 -0.80 -3.67
C VAL A 207 -8.81 0.18 -4.70
N SER A 208 -8.47 1.39 -4.27
CA SER A 208 -7.95 2.43 -5.17
C SER A 208 -6.46 2.27 -5.52
N GLY A 209 -5.73 1.42 -4.80
CA GLY A 209 -4.27 1.34 -4.88
C GLY A 209 -3.54 2.48 -4.16
N PHE A 210 -4.28 3.38 -3.50
CA PHE A 210 -3.70 4.50 -2.77
C PHE A 210 -2.79 4.01 -1.66
N GLY A 211 -1.53 4.47 -1.67
CA GLY A 211 -0.56 4.06 -0.66
C GLY A 211 -0.02 2.64 -0.83
N ALA A 212 -0.25 1.99 -1.97
CA ALA A 212 0.45 0.74 -2.29
C ALA A 212 1.96 0.99 -2.39
N GLY A 213 2.76 0.28 -1.59
CA GLY A 213 4.22 0.44 -1.57
C GLY A 213 4.76 1.52 -0.62
N ILE A 214 3.98 1.99 0.37
CA ILE A 214 4.48 2.89 1.42
C ILE A 214 5.55 2.15 2.26
N SER A 215 6.81 2.35 1.90
CA SER A 215 7.98 2.09 2.74
C SER A 215 8.71 3.42 2.92
N GLY A 216 8.15 4.37 3.67
CA GLY A 216 8.85 5.66 3.87
C GLY A 216 8.05 6.88 4.33
N GLY A 217 6.76 6.78 4.62
CA GLY A 217 6.02 7.87 5.28
C GLY A 217 5.48 8.99 4.38
N GLY A 218 5.72 8.96 3.07
CA GLY A 218 5.03 9.85 2.12
C GLY A 218 3.67 9.27 1.72
N PHE A 219 2.61 10.08 1.77
CA PHE A 219 1.34 9.73 1.14
C PHE A 219 1.23 10.38 -0.23
N ASP A 220 0.58 9.65 -1.14
CA ASP A 220 -0.07 10.29 -2.26
C ASP A 220 -1.05 11.35 -1.71
N TYR A 221 -1.25 12.44 -2.42
CA TYR A 221 -2.10 13.56 -2.01
C TYR A 221 -3.41 13.62 -2.81
N ARG A 222 -3.55 12.75 -3.81
CA ARG A 222 -4.59 12.82 -4.82
C ARG A 222 -5.94 12.27 -4.36
N MET A 223 -6.08 11.80 -3.12
CA MET A 223 -7.36 11.35 -2.58
C MET A 223 -7.62 11.89 -1.18
N TRP A 224 -8.84 12.36 -0.92
CA TRP A 224 -9.25 12.90 0.38
C TRP A 224 -10.76 12.75 0.60
N ILE A 225 -11.19 12.92 1.84
CA ILE A 225 -12.61 12.99 2.20
C ILE A 225 -13.10 14.42 2.01
N ALA A 226 -13.93 14.70 1.03
CA ALA A 226 -14.52 16.02 0.84
C ALA A 226 -15.50 16.36 1.98
N GLY A 227 -16.28 15.38 2.44
CA GLY A 227 -17.23 15.59 3.54
C GLY A 227 -18.19 14.43 3.78
N TYR A 228 -19.20 14.72 4.57
CA TYR A 228 -20.28 13.81 4.95
C TYR A 228 -21.60 14.50 4.66
N ASP A 229 -22.50 13.81 3.95
CA ASP A 229 -23.86 14.32 3.75
C ASP A 229 -24.59 14.35 5.10
N ALA A 230 -25.18 15.49 5.46
CA ALA A 230 -25.95 15.63 6.69
C ALA A 230 -27.18 14.72 6.71
N ALA A 231 -27.83 14.48 5.56
CA ALA A 231 -28.98 13.58 5.45
C ALA A 231 -28.57 12.08 5.43
N GLY A 232 -27.28 11.83 5.22
CA GLY A 232 -26.67 10.52 5.07
C GLY A 232 -26.41 9.77 6.37
N ASN A 233 -26.38 10.45 7.51
CA ASN A 233 -26.10 9.80 8.79
C ASN A 233 -27.26 8.88 9.23
N LYS A 234 -26.96 7.60 9.47
CA LYS A 234 -27.89 6.57 9.97
C LYS A 234 -27.50 6.03 11.35
N GLY A 235 -26.58 6.69 12.06
CA GLY A 235 -26.14 6.35 13.42
C GLY A 235 -24.89 7.12 13.80
#